data_AF-A0A2C9T5M6-F1
#
_entry.id   AF-A0A2C9T5M6-F1
#
_cell.length_a   1.000
_cell.length_b   1.000
_cell.length_c   1.000
_cell.angle_alpha   90.00
_cell.angle_beta   90.00
_cell.angle_gamma   90.00
#
_symmetry.space_group_name_H-M   'P 1'
#
loop_
_entity.id
_entity.type
_entity.pdbx_description
1 polymer ?
#
loop_
_entity_poly.entity_id
_entity_poly.type
_entity_poly.pdbx_seq_one_letter_code
_entity_poly.pdbx_strand_id
1 'polypeptide(L)'
;MSEHWVYTGGQSYLVTGDAGGELDDILAWMAADHGRPAPVVALSRQQVLTRIARTTLPTGFPDPDVVIGDPDRETGATRGWLEQTVQRWEDTHLDTSEAEDPPAGAPVGDTAADDAGAGSQTPWTPKTRVWEEPITADGRIVLITSRGVVAPSGTVLAGPMPDGSALGALLGWRWPRKPKELPQLWLTYEALEALGFPTDSEAPIDAAATVAQLFHGDVSWSQSGWFTVKFGGDDDGQARNAHVVLIPLLYTDPPAQRPGDMGVAGWEGTATELPEDETAAVRLLAQRMVWLSGIAEGVAPASRWATVGAQVLDAVRRRGRQGQKTIEACPLPAQVAVESGGQLEPIVAPTWDHRPHRAIGDQIDVEVDQRAAYLASAVQVELGHGPPRELQRISTSVFDEQKPPFGLWRISMPAAGDLDGLTKRLPLPHPAMRWDAPVTVWVTTRAVQHLSAPVELGGAGLSVAELDIDAAWVWPQQGRMLRTWADVLRAKLIEAREADREDYQDFVKGIYTTYLGRMSTDKWGPQQRSHQQPAWYAAIRADTRWRALRYARRIADTHGLYPISAELDAWVYRLDPDVDPQILAEDSTANGKYRVKWTSADPGEGAPA
;
A
#
# COMPACT_ATOMS: atom_id res chain seq x y z
N MET A 1 -45.73 32.59 1.86
CA MET A 1 -44.73 33.57 2.30
C MET A 1 -43.51 33.43 1.42
N SER A 2 -42.92 34.54 1.04
CA SER A 2 -41.58 34.65 0.46
C SER A 2 -40.56 34.74 1.60
N GLU A 3 -39.33 34.30 1.34
CA GLU A 3 -38.23 34.36 2.29
C GLU A 3 -37.01 34.98 1.60
N HIS A 4 -36.59 36.14 2.10
CA HIS A 4 -35.46 36.90 1.58
C HIS A 4 -34.36 36.96 2.62
N TRP A 5 -33.17 36.48 2.28
CA TRP A 5 -31.99 36.63 3.14
C TRP A 5 -31.24 37.90 2.78
N VAL A 6 -31.26 38.88 3.70
CA VAL A 6 -30.59 40.17 3.56
C VAL A 6 -29.35 40.18 4.43
N TYR A 7 -28.18 40.31 3.81
CA TYR A 7 -26.90 40.43 4.50
C TYR A 7 -26.44 41.89 4.47
N THR A 8 -26.34 42.54 5.63
CA THR A 8 -25.89 43.93 5.73
C THR A 8 -25.16 44.19 7.04
N GLY A 9 -24.12 45.03 7.01
CA GLY A 9 -23.22 45.23 8.15
C GLY A 9 -22.57 43.95 8.67
N GLY A 10 -22.47 42.91 7.83
CA GLY A 10 -22.12 41.55 8.24
C GLY A 10 -22.95 41.05 9.44
N GLN A 11 -24.28 41.10 9.28
CA GLN A 11 -25.24 40.26 9.98
C GLN A 11 -26.24 39.72 8.96
N SER A 12 -26.75 38.52 9.21
CA SER A 12 -27.72 37.81 8.38
C SER A 12 -29.14 38.05 8.90
N TYR A 13 -30.05 38.57 8.07
CA TYR A 13 -31.45 38.77 8.42
C TYR A 13 -32.36 37.98 7.49
N LEU A 14 -33.19 37.10 8.05
CA LEU A 14 -34.31 36.48 7.34
C LEU A 14 -35.51 37.45 7.36
N VAL A 15 -35.94 37.87 6.18
CA VAL A 15 -37.09 38.76 5.98
C VAL A 15 -38.20 37.96 5.30
N THR A 16 -39.28 37.69 6.03
CA THR A 16 -40.47 37.01 5.51
C THR A 16 -41.46 38.02 4.91
N GLY A 17 -41.93 37.74 3.69
CA GLY A 17 -42.96 38.52 3.01
C GLY A 17 -44.27 37.75 2.82
N ASP A 18 -45.38 38.46 2.78
CA ASP A 18 -46.62 37.93 2.20
C ASP A 18 -46.47 37.93 0.68
N ALA A 19 -46.82 36.81 0.04
CA ALA A 19 -46.47 36.55 -1.36
C ALA A 19 -47.19 37.53 -2.32
N GLY A 20 -46.41 38.38 -2.99
CA GLY A 20 -46.94 39.47 -3.83
C GLY A 20 -47.34 40.72 -3.04
N GLY A 21 -46.81 40.89 -1.83
CA GLY A 21 -46.87 42.15 -1.07
C GLY A 21 -45.76 43.12 -1.47
N GLU A 22 -45.94 44.40 -1.15
CA GLU A 22 -45.04 45.51 -1.49
C GLU A 22 -43.56 45.28 -1.12
N LEU A 23 -43.31 44.49 -0.06
CA LEU A 23 -41.96 44.11 0.38
C LEU A 23 -41.22 43.20 -0.63
N ASP A 24 -41.94 42.31 -1.32
CA ASP A 24 -41.37 41.46 -2.37
C ASP A 24 -40.92 42.32 -3.55
N ASP A 25 -41.79 43.23 -4.00
CA ASP A 25 -41.54 44.11 -5.14
C ASP A 25 -40.37 45.07 -4.87
N ILE A 26 -40.27 45.62 -3.64
CA ILE A 26 -39.15 46.46 -3.21
C ILE A 26 -37.83 45.68 -3.24
N LEU A 27 -37.78 44.48 -2.65
CA LEU A 27 -36.56 43.68 -2.59
C LEU A 27 -36.16 43.15 -3.98
N ALA A 28 -37.12 42.76 -4.81
CA ALA A 28 -36.89 42.37 -6.20
C ALA A 28 -36.38 43.53 -7.06
N TRP A 29 -36.95 44.73 -6.94
CA TRP A 29 -36.45 45.92 -7.62
C TRP A 29 -35.03 46.29 -7.17
N MET A 30 -34.77 46.31 -5.85
CA MET A 30 -33.42 46.56 -5.33
C MET A 30 -32.39 45.53 -5.85
N ALA A 31 -32.76 44.24 -5.91
CA ALA A 31 -31.89 43.19 -6.43
C ALA A 31 -31.64 43.28 -7.95
N ALA A 32 -32.62 43.74 -8.72
CA ALA A 32 -32.54 43.82 -10.19
C ALA A 32 -31.89 45.12 -10.71
N ASP A 33 -32.18 46.27 -10.08
CA ASP A 33 -31.80 47.60 -10.55
C ASP A 33 -30.55 48.15 -9.84
N HIS A 34 -30.23 47.65 -8.65
CA HIS A 34 -29.06 48.05 -7.83
C HIS A 34 -28.18 46.87 -7.39
N GLY A 35 -28.65 45.63 -7.54
CA GLY A 35 -27.91 44.42 -7.23
C GLY A 35 -27.12 43.86 -8.42
N ARG A 36 -26.36 42.80 -8.16
CA ARG A 36 -25.78 41.91 -9.17
C ARG A 36 -25.77 40.48 -8.61
N PRO A 37 -26.06 39.44 -9.40
CA PRO A 37 -25.88 38.06 -8.96
C PRO A 37 -24.42 37.81 -8.53
N ALA A 38 -24.23 37.28 -7.33
CA ALA A 38 -22.94 36.95 -6.76
C ALA A 38 -23.11 35.78 -5.76
N PRO A 39 -22.09 34.89 -5.61
CA PRO A 39 -22.12 33.88 -4.57
C PRO A 39 -21.96 34.50 -3.18
N VAL A 40 -22.59 33.90 -2.17
CA VAL A 40 -22.28 34.19 -0.76
C VAL A 40 -20.98 33.47 -0.42
N VAL A 41 -19.93 34.22 -0.06
CA VAL A 41 -18.61 33.69 0.29
C VAL A 41 -18.41 33.77 1.79
N ALA A 42 -18.09 32.64 2.41
CA ALA A 42 -17.86 32.51 3.84
C ALA A 42 -16.64 31.61 4.11
N LEU A 43 -15.86 31.93 5.14
CA LEU A 43 -14.76 31.10 5.63
C LEU A 43 -15.30 29.97 6.49
N SER A 44 -14.82 28.75 6.25
CA SER A 44 -15.11 27.58 7.09
C SER A 44 -14.48 27.70 8.48
N ARG A 45 -14.98 26.89 9.44
CA ARG A 45 -14.36 26.69 10.77
C ARG A 45 -12.84 26.51 10.70
N GLN A 46 -12.33 25.73 9.74
CA GLN A 46 -10.88 25.50 9.60
C GLN A 46 -10.12 26.76 9.17
N GLN A 47 -10.66 27.50 8.19
CA GLN A 47 -10.03 28.73 7.69
C GLN A 47 -10.01 29.78 8.80
N VAL A 48 -11.12 29.94 9.53
CA VAL A 48 -11.18 30.77 10.75
C VAL A 48 -10.11 30.33 11.75
N LEU A 49 -10.09 29.06 12.19
CA LEU A 49 -9.16 28.62 13.25
C LEU A 49 -7.68 28.71 12.87
N THR A 50 -7.37 28.53 11.59
CA THR A 50 -6.03 28.75 11.03
C THR A 50 -5.68 30.24 11.04
N ARG A 51 -6.56 31.10 10.50
CA ARG A 51 -6.33 32.54 10.32
C ARG A 51 -6.34 33.32 11.64
N ILE A 52 -7.09 32.85 12.66
CA ILE A 52 -7.02 33.35 14.04
C ILE A 52 -5.89 32.72 14.88
N ALA A 53 -5.18 31.72 14.34
CA ALA A 53 -4.13 30.93 14.99
C ALA A 53 -4.52 30.31 16.35
N ARG A 54 -5.63 29.55 16.43
CA ARG A 54 -6.12 28.93 17.68
C ARG A 54 -6.53 27.46 17.58
N THR A 55 -6.59 26.85 18.77
CA THR A 55 -6.89 25.43 19.02
C THR A 55 -8.39 25.09 19.10
N THR A 56 -9.23 26.10 19.33
CA THR A 56 -10.70 26.03 19.38
C THR A 56 -11.28 27.42 19.08
N LEU A 57 -12.58 27.50 18.75
CA LEU A 57 -13.26 28.79 18.61
C LEU A 57 -13.28 29.48 19.99
N PRO A 58 -12.85 30.76 20.09
CA PRO A 58 -12.89 31.50 21.35
C PRO A 58 -14.26 31.52 22.00
N THR A 59 -14.32 31.47 23.33
CA THR A 59 -15.55 31.80 24.08
C THR A 59 -16.00 33.21 23.72
N GLY A 60 -17.15 33.34 23.05
CA GLY A 60 -17.64 34.62 22.53
C GLY A 60 -17.10 35.02 21.14
N PHE A 61 -16.56 34.07 20.36
CA PHE A 61 -16.48 34.24 18.91
C PHE A 61 -17.90 34.35 18.32
N PRO A 62 -18.14 35.11 17.23
CA PRO A 62 -19.47 35.24 16.64
C PRO A 62 -20.11 33.90 16.24
N ASP A 63 -21.43 33.85 16.29
CA ASP A 63 -22.21 32.76 15.66
C ASP A 63 -21.99 32.76 14.13
N PRO A 64 -22.11 31.61 13.44
CA PRO A 64 -21.90 31.52 12.00
C PRO A 64 -22.95 32.30 11.21
N ASP A 65 -22.50 33.21 10.34
CA ASP A 65 -23.37 33.99 9.44
C ASP A 65 -24.09 33.10 8.40
N VAL A 66 -23.50 31.93 8.08
CA VAL A 66 -23.93 30.98 7.04
C VAL A 66 -23.81 29.54 7.57
N VAL A 67 -24.81 28.71 7.31
CA VAL A 67 -24.73 27.25 7.50
C VAL A 67 -24.90 26.59 6.14
N ILE A 68 -23.97 25.71 5.77
CA ILE A 68 -24.02 24.94 4.53
C ILE A 68 -24.41 23.50 4.87
N GLY A 69 -25.47 23.01 4.23
CA GLY A 69 -26.14 21.76 4.58
C GLY A 69 -27.39 21.99 5.43
N ASP A 70 -28.07 20.89 5.73
CA ASP A 70 -29.27 20.84 6.57
C ASP A 70 -28.84 20.65 8.04
N PRO A 71 -29.11 21.60 8.95
CA PRO A 71 -28.63 21.51 10.34
C PRO A 71 -29.29 20.38 11.14
N ASP A 72 -30.44 19.86 10.69
CA ASP A 72 -31.17 18.78 11.34
C ASP A 72 -30.81 17.39 10.78
N ARG A 73 -29.85 17.29 9.83
CA ARG A 73 -29.38 16.00 9.26
C ARG A 73 -28.08 15.46 9.86
N GLU A 74 -28.04 14.14 10.03
CA GLU A 74 -26.86 13.36 10.42
C GLU A 74 -25.67 13.40 9.43
N THR A 75 -25.82 14.05 8.27
CA THR A 75 -24.74 14.22 7.28
C THR A 75 -23.66 15.21 7.74
N GLY A 76 -23.92 15.96 8.81
CA GLY A 76 -23.08 17.05 9.28
C GLY A 76 -23.37 18.34 8.50
N ALA A 77 -23.39 19.47 9.23
CA ALA A 77 -23.46 20.79 8.65
C ALA A 77 -22.07 21.47 8.73
N THR A 78 -21.77 22.32 7.76
CA THR A 78 -20.53 23.13 7.76
C THR A 78 -20.87 24.55 8.20
N ARG A 79 -20.29 24.99 9.31
CA ARG A 79 -20.41 26.39 9.78
C ARG A 79 -19.50 27.29 8.97
N GLY A 80 -20.06 28.39 8.47
CA GLY A 80 -19.36 29.42 7.72
C GLY A 80 -19.59 30.80 8.32
N TRP A 81 -18.54 31.61 8.30
CA TRP A 81 -18.60 33.02 8.71
C TRP A 81 -18.29 33.90 7.50
N LEU A 82 -19.11 34.93 7.24
CA LEU A 82 -18.91 35.83 6.11
C LEU A 82 -17.53 36.47 6.19
N GLU A 83 -16.89 36.68 5.04
CA GLU A 83 -15.60 37.36 4.97
C GLU A 83 -15.65 38.65 5.80
N GLN A 84 -16.64 39.53 5.65
CA GLN A 84 -16.75 40.76 6.46
C GLN A 84 -16.89 40.55 7.99
N THR A 85 -17.35 39.39 8.45
CA THR A 85 -17.43 39.06 9.89
C THR A 85 -16.06 38.61 10.39
N VAL A 86 -15.39 37.69 9.69
CA VAL A 86 -14.03 37.27 10.05
C VAL A 86 -12.99 38.35 9.73
N GLN A 87 -13.21 39.21 8.74
CA GLN A 87 -12.38 40.35 8.36
C GLN A 87 -12.58 41.57 9.26
N ARG A 88 -13.73 41.78 9.91
CA ARG A 88 -13.75 42.69 11.08
C ARG A 88 -12.91 42.11 12.23
N TRP A 89 -12.80 40.79 12.30
CA TRP A 89 -11.88 40.10 13.18
C TRP A 89 -10.42 40.09 12.60
N GLU A 90 -10.17 40.16 11.28
CA GLU A 90 -8.87 39.93 10.61
C GLU A 90 -8.21 41.14 9.92
N ASP A 91 -8.93 42.20 9.55
CA ASP A 91 -8.33 43.56 9.46
C ASP A 91 -7.81 44.00 10.84
N THR A 92 -8.21 43.30 11.90
CA THR A 92 -7.62 43.34 13.24
C THR A 92 -6.51 42.28 13.46
N HIS A 93 -6.35 41.25 12.60
CA HIS A 93 -5.53 40.03 12.86
C HIS A 93 -4.89 39.21 11.67
N LEU A 94 -4.78 39.66 10.39
CA LEU A 94 -3.95 39.16 9.22
C LEU A 94 -4.68 38.62 7.95
N ASP A 95 -4.02 38.60 6.75
CA ASP A 95 -4.59 38.17 5.44
C ASP A 95 -3.55 37.78 4.32
N THR A 96 -3.81 36.79 3.42
CA THR A 96 -3.03 36.39 2.18
C THR A 96 -3.67 35.22 1.32
N SER A 97 -3.60 35.20 -0.06
CA SER A 97 -3.68 34.02 -1.04
C SER A 97 -3.87 34.48 -2.53
N GLU A 98 -3.66 33.81 -3.71
CA GLU A 98 -3.76 32.44 -4.38
C GLU A 98 -5.15 32.11 -5.05
N ALA A 99 -5.39 31.40 -6.19
CA ALA A 99 -4.68 30.52 -7.19
C ALA A 99 -5.14 30.81 -8.69
N GLU A 100 -5.33 29.98 -9.77
CA GLU A 100 -5.29 28.52 -10.14
C GLU A 100 -5.05 28.25 -11.69
N ASP A 101 -5.61 27.20 -12.38
CA ASP A 101 -5.01 26.50 -13.59
C ASP A 101 -5.85 26.21 -14.93
N PRO A 102 -6.45 25.01 -15.23
CA PRO A 102 -6.22 24.17 -16.48
C PRO A 102 -7.50 23.88 -17.36
N PRO A 103 -7.72 22.80 -18.22
CA PRO A 103 -6.98 21.61 -18.80
C PRO A 103 -7.13 21.47 -20.38
N ALA A 104 -7.33 20.38 -21.19
CA ALA A 104 -7.45 18.87 -21.22
C ALA A 104 -7.37 18.26 -22.69
N GLY A 105 -7.32 16.90 -22.91
CA GLY A 105 -7.68 16.19 -24.20
C GLY A 105 -7.05 14.79 -24.53
N ALA A 106 -7.83 13.72 -24.85
CA ALA A 106 -7.44 12.28 -25.15
C ALA A 106 -8.58 11.54 -25.99
N PRO A 107 -8.69 10.19 -26.27
CA PRO A 107 -7.91 8.90 -26.03
C PRO A 107 -7.42 8.22 -27.38
N VAL A 108 -7.27 6.89 -27.74
CA VAL A 108 -7.57 5.45 -27.36
C VAL A 108 -6.36 4.55 -27.89
N GLY A 109 -6.17 3.20 -28.03
CA GLY A 109 -6.79 1.81 -27.92
C GLY A 109 -5.92 0.83 -28.81
N ASP A 110 -6.03 -0.51 -29.04
CA ASP A 110 -6.62 -1.79 -28.48
C ASP A 110 -6.24 -2.96 -29.49
N THR A 111 -6.19 -4.33 -29.38
CA THR A 111 -6.29 -5.53 -28.45
C THR A 111 -5.53 -6.73 -29.19
N ALA A 112 -5.41 -8.08 -28.96
CA ALA A 112 -5.77 -9.22 -28.04
C ALA A 112 -4.82 -10.49 -28.33
N ALA A 113 -5.07 -11.74 -27.85
CA ALA A 113 -4.14 -12.94 -27.93
C ALA A 113 -4.80 -14.38 -28.01
N ASP A 114 -4.01 -15.50 -28.05
CA ASP A 114 -4.44 -16.95 -27.92
C ASP A 114 -3.27 -17.98 -27.63
N ASP A 115 -3.53 -19.27 -27.29
CA ASP A 115 -2.65 -20.17 -26.46
C ASP A 115 -2.33 -21.66 -26.98
N ALA A 116 -1.47 -22.42 -26.24
CA ALA A 116 -1.54 -23.87 -25.87
C ALA A 116 -0.35 -24.87 -26.17
N GLY A 117 -0.08 -25.82 -25.24
CA GLY A 117 0.44 -27.19 -25.54
C GLY A 117 1.77 -27.71 -24.90
N ALA A 118 1.80 -28.95 -24.36
CA ALA A 118 2.98 -29.63 -23.76
C ALA A 118 3.02 -31.18 -24.02
N GLY A 119 4.13 -31.87 -23.68
CA GLY A 119 4.30 -33.33 -23.92
C GLY A 119 5.58 -33.99 -23.37
N SER A 120 5.57 -35.34 -23.28
CA SER A 120 6.39 -36.14 -22.35
C SER A 120 7.86 -36.43 -22.72
N GLN A 121 8.58 -37.16 -21.86
CA GLN A 121 9.96 -36.80 -21.50
C GLN A 121 11.04 -37.91 -21.69
N THR A 122 12.15 -37.57 -22.37
CA THR A 122 13.40 -38.37 -22.49
C THR A 122 14.56 -37.62 -21.82
N PRO A 123 15.54 -38.26 -21.15
CA PRO A 123 16.67 -37.58 -20.50
C PRO A 123 17.40 -36.58 -21.40
N TRP A 124 17.82 -35.45 -20.84
CA TRP A 124 18.41 -34.35 -21.60
C TRP A 124 19.90 -34.57 -21.87
N THR A 125 20.34 -34.15 -23.05
CA THR A 125 21.75 -34.25 -23.47
C THR A 125 22.55 -33.04 -22.93
N PRO A 126 23.66 -33.22 -22.20
CA PRO A 126 24.46 -32.11 -21.71
C PRO A 126 24.98 -31.20 -22.85
N LYS A 127 25.05 -29.90 -22.60
CA LYS A 127 25.42 -28.83 -23.55
C LYS A 127 24.42 -28.60 -24.70
N THR A 128 23.23 -29.22 -24.68
CA THR A 128 22.11 -28.77 -25.54
C THR A 128 21.28 -27.70 -24.84
N ARG A 129 20.27 -27.20 -25.55
CA ARG A 129 19.29 -26.23 -25.04
C ARG A 129 17.88 -26.80 -25.17
N VAL A 130 17.05 -26.66 -24.13
CA VAL A 130 15.71 -27.29 -24.05
C VAL A 130 14.55 -26.29 -24.07
N TRP A 131 14.82 -25.01 -23.83
CA TRP A 131 13.97 -23.85 -24.13
C TRP A 131 14.85 -22.59 -24.25
N GLU A 132 14.30 -21.48 -24.74
CA GLU A 132 15.08 -20.27 -25.04
C GLU A 132 14.74 -19.09 -24.13
N GLU A 133 15.41 -18.98 -22.98
CA GLU A 133 15.25 -17.85 -22.05
C GLU A 133 16.57 -17.07 -21.84
N PRO A 134 16.54 -15.76 -21.52
CA PRO A 134 17.74 -14.99 -21.18
C PRO A 134 18.60 -15.59 -20.05
N ILE A 135 19.93 -15.50 -20.19
CA ILE A 135 20.93 -16.04 -19.23
C ILE A 135 21.05 -15.25 -17.90
N THR A 136 20.07 -14.41 -17.56
CA THR A 136 20.15 -13.46 -16.43
C THR A 136 20.22 -14.16 -15.07
N ALA A 137 19.55 -15.30 -14.93
CA ALA A 137 19.49 -16.08 -13.69
C ALA A 137 20.54 -17.22 -13.61
N ASP A 138 21.13 -17.64 -14.75
CA ASP A 138 22.09 -18.75 -14.86
C ASP A 138 23.31 -18.64 -13.95
N GLY A 139 23.70 -17.41 -13.59
CA GLY A 139 24.82 -17.14 -12.69
C GLY A 139 24.54 -17.47 -11.22
N ARG A 140 23.28 -17.71 -10.83
CA ARG A 140 22.85 -17.92 -9.44
C ARG A 140 21.94 -19.12 -9.23
N ILE A 141 21.20 -19.57 -10.23
CA ILE A 141 20.20 -20.65 -10.09
C ILE A 141 20.53 -21.83 -11.02
N VAL A 142 20.29 -23.05 -10.54
CA VAL A 142 20.08 -24.24 -11.38
C VAL A 142 18.82 -24.98 -10.94
N LEU A 143 18.18 -25.62 -11.91
CA LEU A 143 17.02 -26.48 -11.77
C LEU A 143 17.49 -27.93 -11.97
N ILE A 144 17.06 -28.83 -11.10
CA ILE A 144 17.47 -30.23 -11.02
C ILE A 144 16.22 -31.07 -11.23
N THR A 145 16.24 -31.88 -12.29
CA THR A 145 15.09 -32.64 -12.80
C THR A 145 15.45 -34.11 -12.98
N SER A 146 14.44 -34.98 -13.10
CA SER A 146 14.61 -36.39 -13.48
C SER A 146 15.35 -36.56 -14.82
N ARG A 147 15.24 -35.56 -15.72
CA ARG A 147 15.90 -35.53 -17.04
C ARG A 147 17.33 -35.00 -17.00
N GLY A 148 17.68 -34.18 -16.01
CA GLY A 148 19.00 -33.56 -15.87
C GLY A 148 19.05 -32.23 -15.12
N VAL A 149 20.27 -31.69 -15.00
CA VAL A 149 20.52 -30.37 -14.39
C VAL A 149 20.56 -29.31 -15.48
N VAL A 150 19.73 -28.27 -15.34
CA VAL A 150 19.52 -27.22 -16.36
C VAL A 150 19.60 -25.83 -15.73
N ALA A 151 20.14 -24.86 -16.45
CA ALA A 151 20.09 -23.45 -16.07
C ALA A 151 18.76 -22.81 -16.53
N PRO A 152 18.26 -21.73 -15.87
CA PRO A 152 17.00 -21.10 -16.27
C PRO A 152 16.93 -20.68 -17.75
N SER A 153 18.06 -20.35 -18.39
CA SER A 153 18.14 -20.11 -19.85
C SER A 153 17.76 -21.29 -20.76
N GLY A 154 17.51 -22.47 -20.17
CA GLY A 154 17.29 -23.75 -20.85
C GLY A 154 18.58 -24.48 -21.21
N THR A 155 19.74 -24.01 -20.76
CA THR A 155 21.04 -24.65 -21.03
C THR A 155 21.24 -25.89 -20.16
N VAL A 156 21.36 -27.07 -20.76
CA VAL A 156 21.56 -28.34 -20.03
C VAL A 156 23.02 -28.44 -19.57
N LEU A 157 23.22 -28.44 -18.26
CA LEU A 157 24.54 -28.44 -17.61
C LEU A 157 25.08 -29.86 -17.41
N ALA A 158 24.22 -30.78 -16.99
CA ALA A 158 24.55 -32.19 -16.75
C ALA A 158 23.32 -33.08 -17.00
N GLY A 159 23.53 -34.41 -17.06
CA GLY A 159 22.45 -35.39 -17.03
C GLY A 159 21.78 -35.47 -15.65
N PRO A 160 20.91 -36.47 -15.41
CA PRO A 160 20.26 -36.68 -14.12
C PRO A 160 21.26 -36.79 -12.98
N MET A 161 20.86 -36.36 -11.78
CA MET A 161 21.70 -36.51 -10.59
C MET A 161 21.79 -38.00 -10.21
N PRO A 162 23.00 -38.57 -10.00
CA PRO A 162 23.16 -40.00 -9.73
C PRO A 162 22.78 -40.38 -8.28
N ASP A 163 23.01 -39.46 -7.35
CA ASP A 163 22.75 -39.57 -5.92
C ASP A 163 22.81 -38.17 -5.28
N GLY A 164 22.39 -38.05 -4.01
CA GLY A 164 22.36 -36.78 -3.29
C GLY A 164 23.74 -36.20 -2.94
N SER A 165 24.78 -37.03 -2.81
CA SER A 165 26.15 -36.59 -2.49
C SER A 165 26.77 -35.75 -3.60
N ALA A 166 26.36 -36.01 -4.86
CA ALA A 166 26.80 -35.23 -6.01
C ALA A 166 26.39 -33.74 -5.96
N LEU A 167 25.44 -33.34 -5.11
CA LEU A 167 24.97 -31.95 -5.01
C LEU A 167 26.08 -30.99 -4.54
N GLY A 168 26.92 -31.42 -3.60
CA GLY A 168 28.11 -30.67 -3.18
C GLY A 168 29.17 -30.55 -4.27
N ALA A 169 29.31 -31.58 -5.13
CA ALA A 169 30.22 -31.55 -6.27
C ALA A 169 29.73 -30.61 -7.39
N LEU A 170 28.41 -30.58 -7.66
CA LEU A 170 27.78 -29.63 -8.58
C LEU A 170 28.03 -28.18 -8.14
N LEU A 171 27.81 -27.88 -6.85
CA LEU A 171 28.12 -26.58 -6.23
C LEU A 171 29.63 -26.28 -6.28
N GLY A 172 30.47 -27.31 -6.17
CA GLY A 172 31.92 -27.27 -6.32
C GLY A 172 32.40 -26.81 -7.70
N TRP A 173 31.77 -27.35 -8.75
CA TRP A 173 32.10 -27.14 -10.15
C TRP A 173 31.52 -25.84 -10.75
N ARG A 174 30.23 -25.55 -10.49
CA ARG A 174 29.48 -24.49 -11.21
C ARG A 174 29.81 -23.06 -10.76
N TRP A 175 30.24 -22.88 -9.50
CA TRP A 175 30.44 -21.56 -8.87
C TRP A 175 31.85 -21.37 -8.28
N PRO A 176 32.29 -20.12 -8.06
CA PRO A 176 33.47 -19.82 -7.23
C PRO A 176 33.20 -20.12 -5.75
N ARG A 177 34.27 -20.38 -4.96
CA ARG A 177 34.17 -20.70 -3.52
C ARG A 177 33.51 -19.61 -2.66
N LYS A 178 33.60 -18.33 -3.07
CA LYS A 178 32.91 -17.20 -2.44
C LYS A 178 32.12 -16.44 -3.51
N PRO A 179 30.91 -16.89 -3.86
CA PRO A 179 30.06 -16.17 -4.81
C PRO A 179 29.51 -14.89 -4.17
N LYS A 180 29.19 -13.89 -5.00
CA LYS A 180 28.64 -12.59 -4.58
C LYS A 180 27.30 -12.72 -3.83
N GLU A 181 26.51 -13.70 -4.25
CA GLU A 181 25.17 -14.04 -3.75
C GLU A 181 25.11 -15.57 -3.60
N LEU A 182 24.29 -16.11 -2.69
CA LEU A 182 24.20 -17.55 -2.48
C LEU A 182 23.56 -18.25 -3.70
N PRO A 183 24.19 -19.32 -4.25
CA PRO A 183 23.60 -20.16 -5.28
C PRO A 183 22.30 -20.80 -4.83
N GLN A 184 21.44 -21.12 -5.78
CA GLN A 184 20.16 -21.78 -5.55
C GLN A 184 20.09 -23.07 -6.37
N LEU A 185 19.81 -24.18 -5.69
CA LEU A 185 19.72 -25.53 -6.22
C LEU A 185 18.26 -25.95 -6.03
N TRP A 186 17.45 -25.88 -7.09
CA TRP A 186 16.01 -26.17 -7.04
C TRP A 186 15.74 -27.58 -7.54
N LEU A 187 15.02 -28.39 -6.76
CA LEU A 187 14.71 -29.79 -7.08
C LEU A 187 13.19 -29.99 -7.26
N THR A 188 12.82 -30.71 -8.32
CA THR A 188 11.45 -31.15 -8.65
C THR A 188 11.01 -32.32 -7.78
N TYR A 189 9.74 -32.74 -7.92
CA TYR A 189 9.21 -33.94 -7.28
C TYR A 189 9.96 -35.19 -7.75
N GLU A 190 10.08 -35.35 -9.06
CA GLU A 190 10.60 -36.53 -9.73
C GLU A 190 12.12 -36.65 -9.54
N ALA A 191 12.83 -35.52 -9.45
CA ALA A 191 14.23 -35.52 -9.02
C ALA A 191 14.39 -35.95 -7.55
N LEU A 192 13.46 -35.58 -6.66
CA LEU A 192 13.50 -35.95 -5.26
C LEU A 192 13.17 -37.43 -5.04
N GLU A 193 12.15 -37.94 -5.72
CA GLU A 193 11.81 -39.37 -5.74
C GLU A 193 12.97 -40.21 -6.27
N ALA A 194 13.56 -39.83 -7.42
CA ALA A 194 14.70 -40.53 -8.01
C ALA A 194 15.97 -40.51 -7.12
N LEU A 195 16.09 -39.53 -6.22
CA LEU A 195 17.15 -39.43 -5.22
C LEU A 195 16.82 -40.14 -3.90
N GLY A 196 15.61 -40.69 -3.74
CA GLY A 196 15.18 -41.40 -2.54
C GLY A 196 14.71 -40.49 -1.40
N PHE A 197 14.28 -39.25 -1.70
CA PHE A 197 13.57 -38.44 -0.72
C PHE A 197 12.16 -39.00 -0.49
N PRO A 198 11.68 -39.11 0.76
CA PRO A 198 10.37 -39.69 1.07
C PRO A 198 9.24 -38.67 0.82
N THR A 199 8.86 -38.46 -0.44
CA THR A 199 7.78 -37.53 -0.82
C THR A 199 6.42 -37.94 -0.26
N ASP A 200 6.04 -39.21 -0.43
CA ASP A 200 4.71 -39.75 -0.09
C ASP A 200 4.61 -40.29 1.36
N SER A 201 5.22 -39.60 2.32
CA SER A 201 5.22 -40.04 3.73
C SER A 201 3.95 -39.61 4.47
N GLU A 202 3.11 -40.58 4.87
CA GLU A 202 2.01 -40.35 5.83
C GLU A 202 2.50 -39.85 7.20
N ALA A 203 3.76 -40.11 7.55
CA ALA A 203 4.38 -39.67 8.78
C ALA A 203 5.06 -38.29 8.61
N PRO A 204 4.95 -37.36 9.59
CA PRO A 204 5.63 -36.06 9.54
C PRO A 204 7.15 -36.19 9.36
N ILE A 205 7.67 -35.64 8.28
CA ILE A 205 9.10 -35.68 7.93
C ILE A 205 9.82 -34.55 8.66
N ASP A 206 10.91 -34.85 9.37
CA ASP A 206 11.92 -33.83 9.71
C ASP A 206 12.71 -33.50 8.45
N ALA A 207 12.14 -32.63 7.61
CA ALA A 207 12.71 -32.29 6.31
C ALA A 207 14.11 -31.66 6.44
N ALA A 208 14.46 -31.04 7.57
CA ALA A 208 15.80 -30.51 7.79
C ALA A 208 16.81 -31.64 8.04
N ALA A 209 16.48 -32.63 8.87
CA ALA A 209 17.31 -33.81 9.06
C ALA A 209 17.42 -34.64 7.77
N THR A 210 16.32 -34.84 7.04
CA THR A 210 16.30 -35.57 5.77
C THR A 210 17.15 -34.88 4.70
N VAL A 211 17.06 -33.56 4.54
CA VAL A 211 17.93 -32.78 3.64
C VAL A 211 19.39 -32.89 4.03
N ALA A 212 19.72 -32.78 5.33
CA ALA A 212 21.10 -32.90 5.80
C ALA A 212 21.70 -34.28 5.51
N GLN A 213 20.93 -35.35 5.74
CA GLN A 213 21.33 -36.72 5.49
C GLN A 213 21.46 -37.04 4.00
N LEU A 214 20.46 -36.69 3.19
CA LEU A 214 20.41 -37.04 1.76
C LEU A 214 21.49 -36.32 0.95
N PHE A 215 21.74 -35.04 1.23
CA PHE A 215 22.68 -34.22 0.46
C PHE A 215 24.06 -34.08 1.12
N HIS A 216 24.30 -34.80 2.22
CA HIS A 216 25.57 -34.84 2.95
C HIS A 216 26.11 -33.43 3.32
N GLY A 217 25.27 -32.60 3.95
CA GLY A 217 25.62 -31.21 4.29
C GLY A 217 24.89 -30.66 5.52
N ASP A 218 25.49 -29.66 6.18
CA ASP A 218 24.93 -29.08 7.40
C ASP A 218 23.77 -28.13 7.06
N VAL A 219 22.54 -28.43 7.51
CA VAL A 219 21.40 -27.51 7.41
C VAL A 219 21.48 -26.48 8.54
N SER A 220 21.69 -25.21 8.17
CA SER A 220 21.83 -24.10 9.12
C SER A 220 20.54 -23.31 9.37
N TRP A 221 19.56 -23.43 8.47
CA TRP A 221 18.25 -22.78 8.52
C TRP A 221 17.30 -23.45 7.52
N SER A 222 16.00 -23.52 7.83
CA SER A 222 14.96 -23.97 6.90
C SER A 222 13.62 -23.28 7.13
N GLN A 223 12.85 -23.06 6.05
CA GLN A 223 11.42 -22.70 6.05
C GLN A 223 10.81 -22.94 4.67
N SER A 224 9.57 -23.43 4.58
CA SER A 224 8.77 -23.50 3.34
C SER A 224 9.53 -24.11 2.15
N GLY A 225 10.11 -25.28 2.34
CA GLY A 225 10.91 -25.97 1.32
C GLY A 225 12.27 -25.34 0.98
N TRP A 226 12.63 -24.18 1.56
CA TRP A 226 13.97 -23.60 1.46
C TRP A 226 14.86 -24.07 2.61
N PHE A 227 16.10 -24.43 2.29
CA PHE A 227 17.14 -24.86 3.23
C PHE A 227 18.44 -24.12 2.94
N THR A 228 19.12 -23.59 3.96
CA THR A 228 20.48 -23.04 3.81
C THR A 228 21.49 -24.10 4.21
N VAL A 229 22.07 -24.76 3.21
CA VAL A 229 22.91 -25.96 3.37
C VAL A 229 24.38 -25.60 3.14
N LYS A 230 25.26 -26.09 4.02
CA LYS A 230 26.71 -26.01 3.91
C LYS A 230 27.27 -27.37 3.49
N PHE A 231 28.04 -27.39 2.42
CA PHE A 231 28.66 -28.59 1.86
C PHE A 231 30.18 -28.58 2.10
N GLY A 232 30.70 -29.68 2.65
CA GLY A 232 32.12 -29.86 2.95
C GLY A 232 32.54 -29.28 4.31
N GLY A 233 33.53 -29.91 4.94
CA GLY A 233 34.05 -29.52 6.25
C GLY A 233 34.80 -28.19 6.25
N ASP A 234 34.90 -27.59 7.45
CA ASP A 234 35.68 -26.36 7.64
C ASP A 234 37.20 -26.62 7.55
N ASP A 235 37.66 -27.78 8.02
CA ASP A 235 39.09 -28.15 8.10
C ASP A 235 39.79 -28.23 6.73
N ASP A 236 39.11 -28.79 5.71
CA ASP A 236 39.61 -28.83 4.32
C ASP A 236 39.65 -27.44 3.66
N GLY A 237 38.96 -26.46 4.26
CA GLY A 237 38.72 -25.18 3.62
C GLY A 237 38.01 -25.33 2.26
N GLN A 238 37.08 -26.27 2.11
CA GLN A 238 36.25 -26.38 0.90
C GLN A 238 34.76 -26.08 1.15
N ALA A 239 34.38 -25.80 2.41
CA ALA A 239 33.03 -25.38 2.79
C ALA A 239 32.41 -24.33 1.85
N ARG A 240 31.23 -24.65 1.31
CA ARG A 240 30.40 -23.78 0.45
C ARG A 240 28.95 -23.82 0.90
N ASN A 241 28.30 -22.66 0.89
CA ASN A 241 26.88 -22.53 1.24
C ASN A 241 26.04 -22.34 -0.02
N ALA A 242 24.86 -22.95 -0.06
CA ALA A 242 23.82 -22.71 -1.06
C ALA A 242 22.42 -22.74 -0.42
N HIS A 243 21.44 -22.19 -1.13
CA HIS A 243 20.05 -22.53 -0.87
C HIS A 243 19.69 -23.79 -1.65
N VAL A 244 19.32 -24.85 -0.94
CA VAL A 244 18.62 -26.01 -1.52
C VAL A 244 17.14 -25.71 -1.39
N VAL A 245 16.38 -25.86 -2.49
CA VAL A 245 14.97 -25.53 -2.54
C VAL A 245 14.20 -26.72 -3.10
N LEU A 246 13.34 -27.30 -2.27
CA LEU A 246 12.54 -28.47 -2.64
C LEU A 246 11.16 -27.98 -3.06
N ILE A 247 10.85 -28.07 -4.37
CA ILE A 247 9.60 -27.56 -4.94
C ILE A 247 8.36 -28.18 -4.25
N PRO A 248 8.30 -29.50 -3.98
CA PRO A 248 7.16 -30.12 -3.30
C PRO A 248 6.97 -29.71 -1.83
N LEU A 249 7.84 -28.87 -1.26
CA LEU A 249 7.70 -28.38 0.12
C LEU A 249 7.45 -26.86 0.19
N LEU A 250 7.29 -26.17 -0.94
CA LEU A 250 7.11 -24.71 -0.96
C LEU A 250 5.80 -24.25 -0.30
N TYR A 251 4.75 -25.09 -0.31
CA TYR A 251 3.48 -24.81 0.38
C TYR A 251 3.56 -24.96 1.91
N THR A 252 4.64 -25.54 2.46
CA THR A 252 4.77 -25.79 3.91
C THR A 252 5.05 -24.50 4.70
N ASP A 253 4.55 -24.38 5.93
CA ASP A 253 4.64 -23.15 6.76
C ASP A 253 4.30 -21.85 5.97
N PRO A 254 3.15 -21.79 5.26
CA PRO A 254 2.83 -20.67 4.40
C PRO A 254 2.46 -19.45 5.25
N PRO A 255 2.69 -18.21 4.78
CA PRO A 255 2.32 -17.01 5.53
C PRO A 255 0.81 -16.97 5.76
N ALA A 256 0.35 -16.83 7.01
CA ALA A 256 -1.08 -16.85 7.36
C ALA A 256 -1.94 -15.76 6.67
N GLN A 257 -1.32 -14.75 6.03
CA GLN A 257 -1.98 -13.72 5.22
C GLN A 257 -2.03 -14.04 3.71
N ARG A 258 -1.30 -15.07 3.27
CA ARG A 258 -1.19 -15.56 1.87
C ARG A 258 -1.03 -17.10 1.89
N PRO A 259 -2.04 -17.85 2.38
CA PRO A 259 -2.01 -19.33 2.35
C PRO A 259 -2.01 -19.82 0.90
N GLY A 260 -1.18 -20.82 0.58
CA GLY A 260 -0.99 -21.34 -0.78
C GLY A 260 0.02 -20.59 -1.65
N ASP A 261 0.57 -19.45 -1.21
CA ASP A 261 1.64 -18.73 -1.94
C ASP A 261 2.99 -19.46 -1.84
N MET A 262 3.34 -20.20 -2.90
CA MET A 262 4.59 -20.94 -3.05
C MET A 262 5.73 -20.07 -3.63
N GLY A 263 5.59 -18.75 -3.62
CA GLY A 263 6.56 -17.83 -4.19
C GLY A 263 6.57 -17.92 -5.72
N VAL A 264 7.76 -18.08 -6.32
CA VAL A 264 7.91 -18.18 -7.79
C VAL A 264 7.37 -19.49 -8.38
N ALA A 265 6.90 -20.45 -7.57
CA ALA A 265 6.11 -21.57 -8.06
C ALA A 265 4.63 -21.19 -8.31
N GLY A 266 4.17 -20.02 -7.88
CA GLY A 266 2.78 -19.57 -8.03
C GLY A 266 1.95 -19.84 -6.78
N TRP A 267 0.63 -19.96 -6.97
CA TRP A 267 -0.34 -20.11 -5.89
C TRP A 267 -1.13 -21.42 -6.03
N GLU A 268 -1.11 -22.24 -4.98
CA GLU A 268 -1.83 -23.52 -4.84
C GLU A 268 -3.33 -23.41 -5.18
N GLY A 269 -3.83 -24.27 -6.06
CA GLY A 269 -5.24 -24.29 -6.47
C GLY A 269 -5.66 -23.18 -7.43
N THR A 270 -4.74 -22.50 -8.12
CA THR A 270 -5.02 -21.40 -9.04
C THR A 270 -4.46 -21.64 -10.44
N ALA A 271 -4.89 -20.83 -11.43
CA ALA A 271 -4.28 -20.80 -12.77
C ALA A 271 -2.77 -20.44 -12.76
N THR A 272 -2.22 -19.98 -11.64
CA THR A 272 -0.79 -19.67 -11.48
C THR A 272 0.05 -20.84 -10.96
N GLU A 273 -0.55 -21.97 -10.56
CA GLU A 273 0.17 -23.14 -10.05
C GLU A 273 1.14 -23.74 -11.09
N LEU A 274 2.09 -24.57 -10.66
CA LEU A 274 2.93 -25.35 -11.59
C LEU A 274 2.12 -26.54 -12.15
N PRO A 275 2.16 -26.79 -13.46
CA PRO A 275 1.51 -27.97 -14.05
C PRO A 275 2.19 -29.28 -13.61
N GLU A 276 1.48 -30.40 -13.68
CA GLU A 276 1.97 -31.73 -13.25
C GLU A 276 3.13 -32.28 -14.11
N ASP A 277 3.32 -31.83 -15.36
CA ASP A 277 4.45 -32.27 -16.19
C ASP A 277 5.75 -31.57 -15.78
N GLU A 278 6.74 -32.32 -15.29
CA GLU A 278 8.05 -31.81 -14.84
C GLU A 278 8.67 -30.78 -15.80
N THR A 279 8.61 -31.03 -17.12
CA THR A 279 9.25 -30.16 -18.11
C THR A 279 8.47 -28.86 -18.31
N ALA A 280 7.14 -28.91 -18.33
CA ALA A 280 6.30 -27.72 -18.32
C ALA A 280 6.48 -26.91 -17.02
N ALA A 281 6.49 -27.58 -15.86
CA ALA A 281 6.71 -26.98 -14.55
C ALA A 281 8.06 -26.26 -14.46
N VAL A 282 9.14 -26.95 -14.83
CA VAL A 282 10.51 -26.41 -14.76
C VAL A 282 10.71 -25.30 -15.80
N ARG A 283 10.10 -25.38 -16.99
CA ARG A 283 10.14 -24.29 -17.98
C ARG A 283 9.39 -23.06 -17.49
N LEU A 284 8.18 -23.22 -16.94
CA LEU A 284 7.40 -22.11 -16.38
C LEU A 284 8.12 -21.47 -15.18
N LEU A 285 8.66 -22.28 -14.27
CA LEU A 285 9.48 -21.82 -13.17
C LEU A 285 10.74 -21.09 -13.64
N ALA A 286 11.42 -21.59 -14.67
CA ALA A 286 12.57 -20.93 -15.30
C ALA A 286 12.21 -19.56 -15.88
N GLN A 287 11.09 -19.45 -16.59
CA GLN A 287 10.56 -18.18 -17.09
C GLN A 287 10.30 -17.18 -15.97
N ARG A 288 9.61 -17.62 -14.91
CA ARG A 288 9.33 -16.84 -13.69
C ARG A 288 10.61 -16.35 -13.01
N MET A 289 11.63 -17.21 -12.92
CA MET A 289 12.95 -16.86 -12.39
C MET A 289 13.70 -15.83 -13.25
N VAL A 290 13.71 -16.01 -14.57
CA VAL A 290 14.40 -15.13 -15.52
C VAL A 290 13.74 -13.75 -15.58
N TRP A 291 12.40 -13.71 -15.57
CA TRP A 291 11.63 -12.46 -15.44
C TRP A 291 11.94 -11.75 -14.12
N LEU A 292 11.98 -12.48 -12.99
CA LEU A 292 12.26 -11.90 -11.68
C LEU A 292 13.69 -11.32 -11.59
N SER A 293 14.69 -12.04 -12.11
CA SER A 293 16.06 -11.52 -12.25
C SER A 293 16.18 -10.39 -13.30
N GLY A 294 15.21 -10.27 -14.19
CA GLY A 294 15.05 -9.14 -15.12
C GLY A 294 14.58 -7.83 -14.47
N ILE A 295 14.10 -7.85 -13.22
CA ILE A 295 13.67 -6.64 -12.50
C ILE A 295 14.88 -5.74 -12.14
N ALA A 296 15.95 -6.32 -11.59
CA ALA A 296 17.20 -5.62 -11.29
C ALA A 296 18.40 -6.57 -11.04
N GLU A 297 19.61 -6.05 -11.21
CA GLU A 297 20.87 -6.80 -11.00
C GLU A 297 21.03 -7.31 -9.55
N GLY A 298 21.08 -8.63 -9.39
CA GLY A 298 21.18 -9.31 -8.10
C GLY A 298 19.83 -9.63 -7.45
N VAL A 299 18.71 -9.43 -8.15
CA VAL A 299 17.40 -9.97 -7.77
C VAL A 299 17.32 -11.43 -8.20
N ALA A 300 16.88 -12.30 -7.28
CA ALA A 300 16.46 -13.66 -7.58
C ALA A 300 15.40 -14.09 -6.54
N PRO A 301 14.79 -15.29 -6.68
CA PRO A 301 13.83 -15.80 -5.72
C PRO A 301 14.36 -15.84 -4.29
N ALA A 302 13.45 -15.83 -3.32
CA ALA A 302 13.74 -16.03 -1.91
C ALA A 302 12.51 -16.61 -1.21
N SER A 303 12.70 -17.25 -0.05
CA SER A 303 11.64 -17.83 0.79
C SER A 303 10.53 -16.87 1.24
N ARG A 304 10.72 -15.55 1.08
CA ARG A 304 9.74 -14.53 1.40
C ARG A 304 9.85 -13.37 0.40
N TRP A 305 8.74 -12.95 -0.18
CA TRP A 305 8.67 -11.82 -1.12
C TRP A 305 9.29 -10.52 -0.60
N ALA A 306 9.23 -10.26 0.72
CA ALA A 306 9.89 -9.12 1.35
C ALA A 306 11.43 -9.12 1.16
N THR A 307 12.05 -10.30 1.09
CA THR A 307 13.49 -10.44 0.82
C THR A 307 13.80 -10.13 -0.66
N VAL A 308 12.85 -10.36 -1.57
CA VAL A 308 12.95 -9.96 -2.98
C VAL A 308 12.79 -8.44 -3.12
N GLY A 309 11.81 -7.83 -2.45
CA GLY A 309 11.62 -6.37 -2.43
C GLY A 309 12.84 -5.61 -1.88
N ALA A 310 13.52 -6.18 -0.88
CA ALA A 310 14.79 -5.68 -0.37
C ALA A 310 15.91 -5.75 -1.43
N GLN A 311 16.07 -6.89 -2.13
CA GLN A 311 17.02 -7.05 -3.25
C GLN A 311 16.78 -6.01 -4.35
N VAL A 312 15.52 -5.75 -4.73
CA VAL A 312 15.16 -4.73 -5.73
C VAL A 312 15.59 -3.34 -5.24
N LEU A 313 15.33 -2.99 -3.97
CA LEU A 313 15.69 -1.68 -3.43
C LEU A 313 17.21 -1.49 -3.37
N ASP A 314 17.97 -2.50 -2.98
CA ASP A 314 19.43 -2.42 -2.92
C ASP A 314 20.05 -2.39 -4.33
N ALA A 315 19.47 -3.08 -5.30
CA ALA A 315 19.88 -2.97 -6.71
C ALA A 315 19.49 -1.61 -7.35
N VAL A 316 18.45 -0.94 -6.86
CA VAL A 316 18.14 0.46 -7.22
C VAL A 316 19.14 1.42 -6.55
N ARG A 317 19.40 1.27 -5.24
CA ARG A 317 20.39 2.08 -4.49
C ARG A 317 21.80 1.97 -5.08
N ARG A 318 22.23 0.77 -5.49
CA ARG A 318 23.55 0.51 -6.11
C ARG A 318 23.71 1.16 -7.48
N ARG A 319 22.61 1.38 -8.21
CA ARG A 319 22.56 2.17 -9.46
C ARG A 319 22.48 3.68 -9.21
N GLY A 320 22.19 4.11 -7.98
CA GLY A 320 22.28 5.49 -7.53
C GLY A 320 23.71 6.02 -7.51
N ARG A 321 23.87 7.35 -7.44
CA ARG A 321 25.19 8.00 -7.47
C ARG A 321 26.05 7.54 -6.29
N GLN A 322 27.30 7.18 -6.59
CA GLN A 322 28.35 6.97 -5.58
C GLN A 322 28.43 8.20 -4.66
N GLY A 323 28.22 8.00 -3.36
CA GLY A 323 28.24 9.08 -2.35
C GLY A 323 26.99 9.23 -1.49
N GLN A 324 25.86 8.57 -1.83
CA GLN A 324 24.78 8.42 -0.83
C GLN A 324 25.28 7.62 0.37
N LYS A 325 25.07 8.14 1.59
CA LYS A 325 25.38 7.44 2.84
C LYS A 325 24.52 6.18 2.95
N THR A 326 25.10 5.12 3.50
CA THR A 326 24.37 3.90 3.87
C THR A 326 23.17 4.26 4.74
N ILE A 327 22.00 3.72 4.40
CA ILE A 327 20.79 3.87 5.20
C ILE A 327 20.84 2.85 6.32
N GLU A 328 20.94 3.32 7.55
CA GLU A 328 20.99 2.51 8.76
C GLU A 328 19.57 2.11 9.22
N ALA A 329 19.48 1.08 10.06
CA ALA A 329 18.23 0.68 10.69
C ALA A 329 17.68 1.83 11.56
N CYS A 330 16.42 2.20 11.38
CA CYS A 330 15.79 3.28 12.15
C CYS A 330 14.53 2.79 12.87
N PRO A 331 14.66 2.02 13.97
CA PRO A 331 13.52 1.69 14.83
C PRO A 331 12.85 2.96 15.39
N LEU A 332 11.63 2.82 15.91
CA LEU A 332 10.94 3.91 16.58
C LEU A 332 11.71 4.35 17.85
N PRO A 333 11.72 5.64 18.20
CA PRO A 333 12.20 6.10 19.51
C PRO A 333 11.46 5.37 20.64
N ALA A 334 12.16 5.02 21.72
CA ALA A 334 11.64 4.12 22.74
C ALA A 334 10.30 4.59 23.36
N GLN A 335 10.16 5.90 23.60
CA GLN A 335 8.91 6.50 24.06
C GLN A 335 7.76 6.24 23.07
N VAL A 336 7.97 6.55 21.79
CA VAL A 336 6.97 6.35 20.72
C VAL A 336 6.59 4.88 20.61
N ALA A 337 7.56 3.97 20.69
CA ALA A 337 7.32 2.53 20.65
C ALA A 337 6.43 2.05 21.80
N VAL A 338 6.61 2.59 23.02
CA VAL A 338 5.78 2.27 24.18
C VAL A 338 4.39 2.91 24.06
N GLU A 339 4.31 4.21 23.79
CA GLU A 339 3.04 4.95 23.75
C GLU A 339 2.13 4.55 22.56
N SER A 340 2.69 4.01 21.47
CA SER A 340 1.93 3.45 20.32
C SER A 340 1.73 1.93 20.38
N GLY A 341 2.18 1.23 21.42
CA GLY A 341 2.16 -0.24 21.47
C GLY A 341 2.92 -0.90 20.31
N GLY A 342 3.90 -0.20 19.72
CA GLY A 342 4.66 -0.61 18.54
C GLY A 342 3.94 -0.41 17.20
N GLN A 343 2.70 0.10 17.15
CA GLN A 343 1.95 0.33 15.91
C GLN A 343 1.57 1.80 15.71
N LEU A 344 2.27 2.44 14.78
CA LEU A 344 1.85 3.73 14.22
C LEU A 344 0.87 3.53 13.05
N GLU A 345 -0.02 4.50 12.88
CA GLU A 345 -0.92 4.64 11.72
C GLU A 345 -1.72 3.36 11.44
N PRO A 346 -2.60 2.90 12.36
CA PRO A 346 -3.39 1.68 12.19
C PRO A 346 -4.28 1.68 10.93
N ILE A 347 -4.75 0.48 10.57
CA ILE A 347 -5.76 0.27 9.52
C ILE A 347 -7.15 0.71 10.01
N VAL A 348 -8.07 0.92 9.05
CA VAL A 348 -9.47 1.32 9.32
C VAL A 348 -10.31 0.13 9.81
N ALA A 349 -10.00 -1.08 9.33
CA ALA A 349 -10.49 -2.36 9.86
C ALA A 349 -9.72 -2.74 11.15
N PRO A 350 -10.29 -3.54 12.08
CA PRO A 350 -11.42 -4.47 11.89
C PRO A 350 -12.81 -3.95 12.28
N THR A 351 -12.95 -2.67 12.65
CA THR A 351 -14.19 -2.17 13.29
C THR A 351 -15.19 -1.48 12.35
N TRP A 352 -14.83 -1.18 11.09
CA TRP A 352 -15.75 -0.58 10.12
C TRP A 352 -16.44 -1.64 9.25
N ASP A 353 -17.26 -2.48 9.88
CA ASP A 353 -18.20 -3.35 9.18
C ASP A 353 -19.63 -3.10 9.71
N HIS A 354 -20.50 -2.67 8.81
CA HIS A 354 -21.91 -2.37 9.01
C HIS A 354 -22.78 -3.16 8.01
N ARG A 355 -22.25 -4.24 7.40
CA ARG A 355 -23.03 -5.20 6.60
C ARG A 355 -24.18 -5.76 7.46
N PRO A 356 -25.45 -5.61 7.06
CA PRO A 356 -26.57 -6.09 7.86
C PRO A 356 -26.63 -7.63 7.86
N HIS A 357 -27.01 -8.23 8.99
CA HIS A 357 -27.07 -9.68 9.19
C HIS A 357 -28.08 -10.44 8.29
N ARG A 358 -28.78 -9.76 7.38
CA ARG A 358 -29.70 -10.32 6.37
C ARG A 358 -29.65 -9.45 5.11
N ALA A 359 -29.89 -10.06 3.95
CA ALA A 359 -30.16 -9.32 2.72
C ALA A 359 -31.36 -8.36 2.91
N ILE A 360 -31.27 -7.18 2.30
CA ILE A 360 -32.31 -6.14 2.35
C ILE A 360 -32.85 -5.97 0.93
N GLY A 361 -34.07 -6.46 0.69
CA GLY A 361 -34.68 -6.43 -0.64
C GLY A 361 -33.86 -7.20 -1.67
N ASP A 362 -33.77 -6.60 -2.85
CA ASP A 362 -33.04 -7.01 -4.05
C ASP A 362 -31.69 -6.27 -4.22
N GLN A 363 -31.34 -5.37 -3.29
CA GLN A 363 -30.13 -4.54 -3.35
C GLN A 363 -28.82 -5.34 -3.48
N ILE A 364 -27.88 -4.79 -4.22
CA ILE A 364 -26.59 -5.42 -4.54
C ILE A 364 -25.44 -4.81 -3.73
N ASP A 365 -24.55 -5.66 -3.22
CA ASP A 365 -23.29 -5.24 -2.61
C ASP A 365 -22.21 -5.14 -3.69
N VAL A 366 -21.43 -4.06 -3.68
CA VAL A 366 -20.36 -3.78 -4.63
C VAL A 366 -19.07 -3.48 -3.88
N GLU A 367 -18.03 -4.27 -4.12
CA GLU A 367 -16.69 -4.01 -3.60
C GLU A 367 -15.89 -3.18 -4.60
N VAL A 368 -15.26 -2.11 -4.11
CA VAL A 368 -14.28 -1.31 -4.83
C VAL A 368 -12.90 -1.35 -4.18
N ASP A 369 -11.87 -1.43 -5.02
CA ASP A 369 -10.46 -1.57 -4.63
C ASP A 369 -9.59 -0.47 -5.25
N GLN A 370 -8.59 0.00 -4.51
CA GLN A 370 -7.64 1.01 -4.96
C GLN A 370 -6.41 0.37 -5.61
N ARG A 371 -6.36 0.36 -6.95
CA ARG A 371 -5.29 -0.28 -7.76
C ARG A 371 -3.89 -0.03 -7.19
N ALA A 372 -3.28 -1.03 -6.56
CA ALA A 372 -1.93 -0.98 -5.99
C ALA A 372 -1.65 0.26 -5.09
N ALA A 373 -2.58 0.57 -4.19
CA ALA A 373 -2.59 1.75 -3.31
C ALA A 373 -1.23 2.09 -2.67
N TYR A 374 -0.57 1.11 -2.05
CA TYR A 374 0.72 1.26 -1.37
C TYR A 374 1.86 1.67 -2.30
N LEU A 375 1.87 1.23 -3.57
CA LEU A 375 2.87 1.68 -4.55
C LEU A 375 2.66 3.15 -4.93
N ALA A 376 1.41 3.59 -5.10
CA ALA A 376 1.11 5.00 -5.37
C ALA A 376 1.61 5.91 -4.23
N SER A 377 1.40 5.47 -2.97
CA SER A 377 1.90 6.16 -1.77
C SER A 377 3.44 6.18 -1.72
N ALA A 378 4.11 5.05 -2.00
CA ALA A 378 5.57 4.93 -1.97
C ALA A 378 6.31 5.78 -3.04
N VAL A 379 5.64 6.20 -4.11
CA VAL A 379 6.17 7.15 -5.13
C VAL A 379 6.08 8.61 -4.67
N GLN A 380 5.13 8.93 -3.79
CA GLN A 380 4.77 10.31 -3.43
C GLN A 380 5.34 10.78 -2.10
N VAL A 381 5.32 9.93 -1.07
CA VAL A 381 5.71 10.30 0.30
C VAL A 381 7.20 10.63 0.40
N GLU A 382 7.52 11.76 1.03
CA GLU A 382 8.89 12.10 1.46
C GLU A 382 9.21 11.32 2.74
N LEU A 383 10.40 10.72 2.82
CA LEU A 383 10.80 9.77 3.86
C LEU A 383 12.11 10.21 4.52
N GLY A 384 12.12 10.28 5.86
CA GLY A 384 13.25 10.79 6.64
C GLY A 384 14.37 9.77 6.85
N HIS A 385 15.63 10.20 6.87
CA HIS A 385 16.77 9.30 7.09
C HIS A 385 17.94 9.90 7.90
N GLY A 386 18.72 9.01 8.53
CA GLY A 386 19.65 9.35 9.60
C GLY A 386 18.98 9.28 10.99
N PRO A 387 19.74 9.48 12.08
CA PRO A 387 19.19 9.38 13.43
C PRO A 387 18.20 10.52 13.72
N PRO A 388 16.94 10.24 14.12
CA PRO A 388 15.98 11.26 14.50
C PRO A 388 16.40 11.98 15.79
N ARG A 389 15.87 13.18 15.99
CA ARG A 389 16.10 14.00 17.18
C ARG A 389 14.78 14.47 17.78
N GLU A 390 14.68 14.37 19.09
CA GLU A 390 13.61 14.99 19.87
C GLU A 390 13.69 16.52 19.78
N LEU A 391 12.56 17.18 19.54
CA LEU A 391 12.48 18.65 19.53
C LEU A 391 12.24 19.19 20.94
N GLN A 392 13.24 19.85 21.51
CA GLN A 392 13.16 20.51 22.83
C GLN A 392 12.25 21.76 22.84
N ARG A 393 11.86 22.25 21.66
CA ARG A 393 10.82 23.26 21.44
C ARG A 393 10.12 22.94 20.13
N ILE A 394 8.79 22.90 20.15
CA ILE A 394 7.95 22.65 18.99
C ILE A 394 7.45 24.00 18.47
N SER A 395 7.40 24.15 17.15
CA SER A 395 6.86 25.33 16.48
C SER A 395 5.88 24.83 15.42
N THR A 396 4.62 25.23 15.53
CA THR A 396 3.53 24.77 14.65
C THR A 396 3.67 25.29 13.23
N SER A 397 4.34 26.43 13.01
CA SER A 397 4.57 26.97 11.66
C SER A 397 5.53 26.13 10.81
N VAL A 398 6.11 25.07 11.37
CA VAL A 398 6.87 24.05 10.62
C VAL A 398 5.98 23.29 9.62
N PHE A 399 4.65 23.32 9.80
CA PHE A 399 3.68 22.75 8.87
C PHE A 399 3.25 23.71 7.75
N ASP A 400 3.53 25.01 7.89
CA ASP A 400 3.32 26.03 6.85
C ASP A 400 4.43 26.00 5.79
N GLU A 401 5.55 25.30 6.07
CA GLU A 401 6.60 25.06 5.10
C GLU A 401 6.07 24.26 3.90
N GLN A 402 6.47 24.61 2.66
CA GLN A 402 6.09 23.86 1.45
C GLN A 402 6.45 22.36 1.52
N LYS A 403 7.44 22.00 2.36
CA LYS A 403 7.88 20.62 2.60
C LYS A 403 8.19 20.43 4.09
N PRO A 404 7.17 20.26 4.95
CA PRO A 404 7.38 20.06 6.38
C PRO A 404 8.33 18.88 6.63
N PRO A 405 9.11 18.90 7.71
CA PRO A 405 10.11 17.88 7.96
C PRO A 405 9.47 16.56 8.36
N PHE A 406 10.04 15.46 7.85
CA PHE A 406 9.64 14.12 8.22
C PHE A 406 9.87 13.88 9.72
N GLY A 407 8.78 13.59 10.42
CA GLY A 407 8.77 13.45 11.86
C GLY A 407 7.59 12.63 12.36
N LEU A 408 7.69 12.32 13.65
CA LEU A 408 6.64 11.74 14.47
C LEU A 408 6.24 12.80 15.49
N TRP A 409 4.94 13.02 15.64
CA TRP A 409 4.35 14.08 16.44
C TRP A 409 3.35 13.47 17.38
N ARG A 410 3.44 13.77 18.67
CA ARG A 410 2.37 13.47 19.62
C ARG A 410 1.38 14.61 19.56
N ILE A 411 0.15 14.27 19.21
CA ILE A 411 -0.96 15.20 19.05
C ILE A 411 -2.08 14.82 20.03
N SER A 412 -2.82 15.80 20.51
CA SER A 412 -4.11 15.58 21.18
C SER A 412 -5.22 16.11 20.29
N MET A 413 -6.01 15.21 19.70
CA MET A 413 -7.16 15.58 18.87
C MET A 413 -8.40 15.81 19.75
N PRO A 414 -9.28 16.77 19.41
CA PRO A 414 -10.57 16.96 20.06
C PRO A 414 -11.52 15.78 19.76
N ALA A 415 -12.70 15.78 20.40
CA ALA A 415 -13.74 14.81 20.08
C ALA A 415 -14.29 15.09 18.68
N ALA A 416 -14.53 14.05 17.87
CA ALA A 416 -14.96 14.24 16.49
C ALA A 416 -16.38 14.82 16.33
N GLY A 417 -17.19 14.82 17.40
CA GLY A 417 -18.45 15.54 17.47
C GLY A 417 -18.32 17.07 17.61
N ASP A 418 -17.12 17.58 17.95
CA ASP A 418 -16.84 19.03 18.03
C ASP A 418 -16.40 19.62 16.66
N LEU A 419 -16.33 18.78 15.62
CA LEU A 419 -15.79 19.07 14.30
C LEU A 419 -16.88 19.07 13.22
N ASP A 420 -16.83 20.08 12.35
CA ASP A 420 -17.85 20.29 11.32
C ASP A 420 -17.71 19.32 10.14
N GLY A 421 -18.81 19.05 9.45
CA GLY A 421 -18.85 18.22 8.23
C GLY A 421 -18.55 16.71 8.42
N LEU A 422 -18.00 16.28 9.57
CA LEU A 422 -17.82 14.87 9.88
C LEU A 422 -19.17 14.18 10.12
N THR A 423 -19.30 12.92 9.69
CA THR A 423 -20.54 12.13 9.83
C THR A 423 -20.26 10.69 10.27
N LYS A 424 -21.17 10.13 11.07
CA LYS A 424 -21.13 8.73 11.54
C LYS A 424 -21.34 7.70 10.42
N ARG A 425 -21.58 8.14 9.17
CA ARG A 425 -21.69 7.29 7.98
C ARG A 425 -20.36 7.09 7.23
N LEU A 426 -19.25 7.69 7.69
CA LEU A 426 -17.89 7.48 7.17
C LEU A 426 -16.91 7.20 8.31
N PRO A 427 -15.80 6.43 8.08
CA PRO A 427 -14.78 6.25 9.09
C PRO A 427 -14.09 7.58 9.44
N LEU A 428 -13.69 7.71 10.71
CA LEU A 428 -12.97 8.92 11.17
C LEU A 428 -11.58 9.04 10.51
N PRO A 429 -11.10 10.27 10.22
CA PRO A 429 -9.86 10.49 9.47
C PRO A 429 -8.60 9.80 10.01
N HIS A 430 -8.48 9.67 11.34
CA HIS A 430 -7.46 8.82 11.97
C HIS A 430 -8.15 7.78 12.88
N PRO A 431 -7.86 6.46 12.79
CA PRO A 431 -8.65 5.42 13.46
C PRO A 431 -8.63 5.46 15.00
N ALA A 432 -7.73 6.25 15.62
CA ALA A 432 -7.74 6.46 17.06
C ALA A 432 -8.73 7.54 17.54
N MET A 433 -9.23 8.40 16.63
CA MET A 433 -10.23 9.44 16.94
C MET A 433 -11.51 8.81 17.52
N ARG A 434 -12.21 9.56 18.36
CA ARG A 434 -13.47 9.14 18.99
C ARG A 434 -14.51 10.24 18.82
N TRP A 435 -15.78 9.86 18.69
CA TRP A 435 -16.88 10.81 18.54
C TRP A 435 -17.06 11.70 19.77
N ASP A 436 -16.95 11.12 20.97
CA ASP A 436 -17.43 11.70 22.21
C ASP A 436 -16.31 11.96 23.25
N ALA A 437 -15.03 11.88 22.84
CA ALA A 437 -13.88 12.13 23.71
C ALA A 437 -12.62 12.55 22.90
N PRO A 438 -11.77 13.46 23.43
CA PRO A 438 -10.45 13.74 22.87
C PRO A 438 -9.51 12.54 23.03
N VAL A 439 -8.42 12.51 22.23
CA VAL A 439 -7.44 11.41 22.25
C VAL A 439 -6.03 11.90 21.92
N THR A 440 -5.05 11.44 22.71
CA THR A 440 -3.62 11.71 22.47
C THR A 440 -2.94 10.51 21.81
N VAL A 441 -2.25 10.73 20.69
CA VAL A 441 -1.55 9.67 19.91
C VAL A 441 -0.31 10.19 19.21
N TRP A 442 0.63 9.28 18.91
CA TRP A 442 1.72 9.54 17.98
C TRP A 442 1.29 9.30 16.53
N VAL A 443 1.50 10.31 15.68
CA VAL A 443 1.21 10.29 14.24
C VAL A 443 2.42 10.73 13.43
N THR A 444 2.40 10.47 12.12
CA THR A 444 3.42 10.95 11.18
C THR A 444 3.13 12.38 10.68
N THR A 445 4.15 13.09 10.17
CA THR A 445 3.95 14.37 9.44
C THR A 445 2.86 14.25 8.36
N ARG A 446 2.76 13.08 7.70
CA ARG A 446 1.76 12.85 6.65
C ARG A 446 0.34 12.71 7.18
N ALA A 447 0.16 12.20 8.41
CA ALA A 447 -1.13 12.17 9.08
C ALA A 447 -1.51 13.52 9.70
N VAL A 448 -0.56 14.35 10.13
CA VAL A 448 -0.84 15.77 10.46
C VAL A 448 -1.42 16.47 9.23
N GLN A 449 -0.78 16.34 8.06
CA GLN A 449 -1.29 16.88 6.80
C GLN A 449 -2.67 16.31 6.39
N HIS A 450 -2.97 15.06 6.74
CA HIS A 450 -4.28 14.44 6.50
C HIS A 450 -5.35 15.00 7.44
N LEU A 451 -5.08 15.09 8.74
CA LEU A 451 -5.99 15.66 9.74
C LEU A 451 -6.28 17.14 9.45
N SER A 452 -5.27 17.90 9.06
CA SER A 452 -5.39 19.29 8.62
C SER A 452 -5.83 19.47 7.17
N ALA A 453 -6.28 18.42 6.48
CA ALA A 453 -7.00 18.59 5.22
C ALA A 453 -8.49 18.92 5.47
N PRO A 454 -9.14 19.67 4.57
CA PRO A 454 -10.59 19.86 4.57
C PRO A 454 -11.34 18.52 4.59
N VAL A 455 -12.53 18.50 5.18
CA VAL A 455 -13.33 17.28 5.36
C VAL A 455 -13.82 16.75 4.01
N GLU A 456 -14.14 17.65 3.10
CA GLU A 456 -14.48 17.43 1.68
C GLU A 456 -13.33 16.73 0.93
N LEU A 457 -12.08 16.91 1.39
CA LEU A 457 -10.89 16.25 0.86
C LEU A 457 -10.45 15.02 1.68
N GLY A 458 -11.34 14.51 2.54
CA GLY A 458 -11.16 13.30 3.35
C GLY A 458 -10.35 13.50 4.63
N GLY A 459 -10.12 14.75 5.05
CA GLY A 459 -9.44 15.10 6.31
C GLY A 459 -10.39 15.34 7.49
N ALA A 460 -9.89 15.99 8.54
CA ALA A 460 -10.65 16.31 9.75
C ALA A 460 -10.95 17.82 9.92
N GLY A 461 -10.49 18.67 9.00
CA GLY A 461 -10.66 20.13 9.10
C GLY A 461 -9.91 20.79 10.26
N LEU A 462 -8.90 20.12 10.82
CA LEU A 462 -8.20 20.57 12.03
C LEU A 462 -7.11 21.60 11.71
N SER A 463 -7.18 22.80 12.31
CA SER A 463 -6.03 23.73 12.35
C SER A 463 -4.84 23.05 13.04
N VAL A 464 -3.61 23.40 12.65
CA VAL A 464 -2.39 22.83 13.26
C VAL A 464 -2.31 23.10 14.77
N ALA A 465 -2.94 24.17 15.24
CA ALA A 465 -3.04 24.47 16.66
C ALA A 465 -4.06 23.56 17.39
N GLU A 466 -5.13 23.11 16.73
CA GLU A 466 -6.12 22.17 17.32
C GLU A 466 -5.54 20.79 17.63
N LEU A 467 -4.36 20.47 17.09
CA LEU A 467 -3.67 19.19 17.29
C LEU A 467 -2.82 19.15 18.58
N ASP A 468 -2.70 20.26 19.31
CA ASP A 468 -2.03 20.37 20.64
C ASP A 468 -0.73 19.54 20.74
N ILE A 469 0.26 19.95 19.93
CA ILE A 469 1.46 19.15 19.65
C ILE A 469 2.49 19.31 20.78
N ASP A 470 2.57 18.33 21.67
CA ASP A 470 3.35 18.43 22.92
C ASP A 470 4.72 17.70 22.90
N ALA A 471 4.91 16.73 22.00
CA ALA A 471 6.18 16.01 21.82
C ALA A 471 6.45 15.70 20.34
N ALA A 472 7.71 15.75 19.91
CA ALA A 472 8.07 15.55 18.50
C ALA A 472 9.48 14.96 18.30
N TRP A 473 9.60 14.08 17.29
CA TRP A 473 10.86 13.48 16.82
C TRP A 473 11.02 13.72 15.33
N VAL A 474 12.07 14.42 14.90
CA VAL A 474 12.30 14.84 13.50
C VAL A 474 13.58 14.25 12.93
N TRP A 475 13.54 13.84 11.66
CA TRP A 475 14.70 13.32 10.93
C TRP A 475 15.52 14.45 10.29
N PRO A 476 16.87 14.36 10.29
CA PRO A 476 17.76 15.45 9.85
C PRO A 476 17.84 15.62 8.32
N GLN A 477 17.32 14.66 7.55
CA GLN A 477 17.27 14.65 6.08
C GLN A 477 15.98 13.96 5.65
N GLN A 478 15.40 14.35 4.52
CA GLN A 478 14.25 13.66 3.92
C GLN A 478 14.33 13.63 2.38
N GLY A 479 13.67 12.64 1.78
CA GLY A 479 13.50 12.54 0.34
C GLY A 479 12.60 11.37 -0.06
N ARG A 480 12.21 11.27 -1.33
CA ARG A 480 11.36 10.17 -1.86
C ARG A 480 12.12 8.85 -2.01
N MET A 481 12.56 8.29 -0.90
CA MET A 481 13.54 7.19 -0.84
C MET A 481 13.08 5.88 -1.50
N LEU A 482 11.78 5.72 -1.78
CA LEU A 482 11.22 4.55 -2.43
C LEU A 482 10.71 4.81 -3.86
N ARG A 483 10.77 6.05 -4.40
CA ARG A 483 10.24 6.40 -5.72
C ARG A 483 10.74 5.44 -6.82
N THR A 484 12.05 5.39 -7.07
CA THR A 484 12.62 4.57 -8.16
C THR A 484 12.43 3.07 -7.95
N TRP A 485 12.24 2.61 -6.70
CA TRP A 485 11.88 1.22 -6.40
C TRP A 485 10.42 0.93 -6.77
N ALA A 486 9.50 1.81 -6.38
CA ALA A 486 8.09 1.69 -6.70
C ALA A 486 7.80 1.91 -8.20
N ASP A 487 8.56 2.78 -8.88
CA ASP A 487 8.47 3.00 -10.33
C ASP A 487 8.91 1.75 -11.12
N VAL A 488 9.99 1.07 -10.69
CA VAL A 488 10.43 -0.20 -11.29
C VAL A 488 9.37 -1.30 -11.14
N LEU A 489 8.77 -1.42 -9.94
CA LEU A 489 7.68 -2.39 -9.72
C LEU A 489 6.40 -2.00 -10.46
N ARG A 490 6.10 -0.69 -10.59
CA ARG A 490 4.98 -0.19 -11.39
C ARG A 490 5.15 -0.51 -12.88
N ALA A 491 6.35 -0.33 -13.44
CA ALA A 491 6.64 -0.71 -14.82
C ALA A 491 6.39 -2.21 -15.02
N LYS A 492 6.93 -3.06 -14.14
CA LYS A 492 6.71 -4.52 -14.20
C LYS A 492 5.25 -4.94 -14.01
N LEU A 493 4.46 -4.21 -13.23
CA LEU A 493 3.02 -4.43 -13.08
C LEU A 493 2.21 -3.99 -14.31
N ILE A 494 2.70 -3.02 -15.09
CA ILE A 494 2.11 -2.61 -16.37
C ILE A 494 2.44 -3.67 -17.44
N GLU A 495 3.72 -4.03 -17.58
CA GLU A 495 4.17 -5.12 -18.48
C GLU A 495 3.42 -6.43 -18.23
N ALA A 496 3.20 -6.79 -16.94
CA ALA A 496 2.47 -8.00 -16.56
C ALA A 496 0.97 -7.96 -16.90
N ARG A 497 0.37 -6.77 -17.05
CA ARG A 497 -1.03 -6.60 -17.49
C ARG A 497 -1.14 -6.59 -19.01
N GLU A 498 -0.20 -5.92 -19.66
CA GLU A 498 -0.11 -5.86 -21.13
C GLU A 498 0.17 -7.25 -21.75
N ALA A 499 0.82 -8.15 -21.00
CA ALA A 499 1.08 -9.54 -21.38
C ALA A 499 0.10 -10.56 -20.78
N ASP A 500 -0.95 -10.11 -20.08
CA ASP A 500 -1.94 -10.93 -19.34
C ASP A 500 -1.33 -12.04 -18.44
N ARG A 501 -0.28 -11.67 -17.69
CA ARG A 501 0.47 -12.55 -16.79
C ARG A 501 0.05 -12.34 -15.35
N GLU A 502 -1.04 -12.98 -14.95
CA GLU A 502 -1.53 -12.97 -13.56
C GLU A 502 -0.42 -13.34 -12.56
N ASP A 503 0.36 -14.38 -12.85
CA ASP A 503 1.48 -14.80 -11.99
C ASP A 503 2.50 -13.67 -11.77
N TYR A 504 2.87 -12.93 -12.81
CA TYR A 504 3.75 -11.75 -12.69
C TYR A 504 3.07 -10.60 -11.95
N GLN A 505 1.76 -10.38 -12.12
CA GLN A 505 1.02 -9.37 -11.33
C GLN A 505 1.03 -9.72 -9.83
N ASP A 506 0.81 -10.98 -9.48
CA ASP A 506 0.79 -11.45 -8.10
C ASP A 506 2.18 -11.49 -7.47
N PHE A 507 3.24 -11.74 -8.25
CA PHE A 507 4.62 -11.56 -7.79
C PHE A 507 4.92 -10.10 -7.46
N VAL A 508 4.53 -9.13 -8.31
CA VAL A 508 4.69 -7.71 -7.95
C VAL A 508 3.88 -7.37 -6.70
N LYS A 509 2.63 -7.84 -6.59
CA LYS A 509 1.76 -7.66 -5.42
C LYS A 509 2.39 -8.21 -4.14
N GLY A 510 2.90 -9.44 -4.18
CA GLY A 510 3.63 -10.07 -3.07
C GLY A 510 4.89 -9.28 -2.69
N ILE A 511 5.68 -8.85 -3.69
CA ILE A 511 6.91 -8.07 -3.48
C ILE A 511 6.61 -6.76 -2.74
N TYR A 512 5.69 -5.91 -3.22
CA TYR A 512 5.49 -4.60 -2.59
C TYR A 512 4.75 -4.69 -1.25
N THR A 513 3.71 -5.52 -1.14
CA THR A 513 2.91 -5.61 0.11
C THR A 513 3.76 -6.12 1.26
N THR A 514 4.43 -7.27 1.07
CA THR A 514 5.21 -7.91 2.14
C THR A 514 6.50 -7.15 2.46
N TYR A 515 7.15 -6.50 1.48
CA TYR A 515 8.32 -5.67 1.73
C TYR A 515 7.96 -4.46 2.60
N LEU A 516 6.97 -3.68 2.20
CA LEU A 516 6.52 -2.49 2.94
C LEU A 516 6.04 -2.87 4.34
N GLY A 517 5.23 -3.92 4.46
CA GLY A 517 4.81 -4.45 5.77
C GLY A 517 6.00 -4.82 6.66
N ARG A 518 6.97 -5.59 6.14
CA ARG A 518 8.15 -6.04 6.91
C ARG A 518 9.06 -4.90 7.33
N MET A 519 9.09 -3.76 6.64
CA MET A 519 9.86 -2.58 7.06
C MET A 519 9.46 -2.08 8.46
N SER A 520 8.22 -2.35 8.91
CA SER A 520 7.78 -2.01 10.27
C SER A 520 8.32 -2.92 11.38
N THR A 521 8.91 -4.05 11.01
CA THR A 521 9.36 -5.09 11.96
C THR A 521 10.88 -5.06 12.17
N ASP A 522 11.31 -5.60 13.30
CA ASP A 522 12.71 -5.95 13.61
C ASP A 522 13.18 -7.26 12.96
N LYS A 523 12.26 -7.99 12.29
CA LYS A 523 12.45 -9.34 11.73
C LYS A 523 13.30 -9.35 10.45
N TRP A 524 14.44 -8.67 10.46
CA TRP A 524 15.42 -8.59 9.38
C TRP A 524 16.73 -9.29 9.77
N GLY A 525 17.29 -10.08 8.84
CA GLY A 525 18.60 -10.70 9.05
C GLY A 525 19.71 -9.64 9.22
N PRO A 526 20.85 -9.97 9.86
CA PRO A 526 21.90 -8.98 10.19
C PRO A 526 22.36 -8.12 9.00
N GLN A 527 22.42 -8.70 7.80
CA GLN A 527 22.83 -8.01 6.56
C GLN A 527 21.74 -7.08 5.97
N GLN A 528 20.49 -7.20 6.41
CA GLN A 528 19.32 -6.46 5.89
C GLN A 528 18.65 -5.57 6.95
N ARG A 529 19.30 -5.32 8.10
CA ARG A 529 18.75 -4.45 9.16
C ARG A 529 18.43 -3.03 8.69
N SER A 530 19.12 -2.53 7.67
CA SER A 530 18.87 -1.27 6.95
C SER A 530 17.43 -1.10 6.43
N HIS A 531 16.66 -2.19 6.28
CA HIS A 531 15.26 -2.15 5.85
C HIS A 531 14.26 -1.98 7.01
N GLN A 532 14.69 -2.03 8.27
CA GLN A 532 13.85 -1.65 9.42
C GLN A 532 13.63 -0.14 9.42
N GLN A 533 12.45 0.29 8.95
CA GLN A 533 12.04 1.69 8.79
C GLN A 533 10.54 1.86 9.16
N PRO A 534 10.10 1.57 10.40
CA PRO A 534 8.69 1.64 10.80
C PRO A 534 8.02 3.00 10.56
N ALA A 535 8.73 4.11 10.75
CA ALA A 535 8.19 5.44 10.45
C ALA A 535 7.85 5.62 8.95
N TRP A 536 8.59 4.98 8.04
CA TRP A 536 8.30 5.05 6.61
C TRP A 536 7.02 4.30 6.26
N TYR A 537 6.84 3.09 6.80
CA TYR A 537 5.62 2.31 6.58
C TYR A 537 4.39 3.03 7.14
N ALA A 538 4.52 3.65 8.32
CA ALA A 538 3.49 4.48 8.91
C ALA A 538 3.07 5.64 7.97
N ALA A 539 4.03 6.43 7.46
CA ALA A 539 3.73 7.56 6.58
C ALA A 539 3.10 7.13 5.24
N ILE A 540 3.46 5.95 4.73
CA ILE A 540 2.85 5.32 3.54
C ILE A 540 1.39 4.92 3.81
N ARG A 541 1.07 4.35 4.99
CA ARG A 541 -0.32 4.05 5.40
C ARG A 541 -1.16 5.31 5.57
N ALA A 542 -0.61 6.37 6.16
CA ALA A 542 -1.27 7.66 6.29
C ALA A 542 -1.68 8.24 4.93
N ASP A 543 -0.78 8.21 3.94
CA ASP A 543 -1.08 8.67 2.57
C ASP A 543 -2.14 7.80 1.86
N THR A 544 -2.07 6.47 2.02
CA THR A 544 -3.11 5.55 1.51
C THR A 544 -4.47 5.84 2.14
N ARG A 545 -4.54 5.99 3.47
CA ARG A 545 -5.76 6.27 4.24
C ARG A 545 -6.40 7.60 3.82
N TRP A 546 -5.60 8.65 3.65
CA TRP A 546 -6.09 9.94 3.16
C TRP A 546 -6.68 9.84 1.74
N ARG A 547 -5.99 9.13 0.83
CA ARG A 547 -6.48 8.91 -0.54
C ARG A 547 -7.81 8.15 -0.56
N ALA A 548 -7.94 7.13 0.28
CA ALA A 548 -9.15 6.32 0.40
C ALA A 548 -10.34 7.11 0.98
N LEU A 549 -10.12 7.88 2.05
CA LEU A 549 -11.19 8.71 2.63
C LEU A 549 -11.61 9.86 1.72
N ARG A 550 -10.69 10.45 0.95
CA ARG A 550 -11.03 11.43 -0.09
C ARG A 550 -11.92 10.83 -1.16
N TYR A 551 -11.65 9.58 -1.57
CA TYR A 551 -12.52 8.85 -2.47
C TYR A 551 -13.91 8.62 -1.84
N ALA A 552 -13.99 8.09 -0.62
CA ALA A 552 -15.27 7.80 0.03
C ALA A 552 -16.11 9.07 0.29
N ARG A 553 -15.47 10.17 0.67
CA ARG A 553 -16.11 11.49 0.79
C ARG A 553 -16.66 11.98 -0.55
N ARG A 554 -15.86 11.92 -1.63
CA ARG A 554 -16.30 12.28 -2.98
C ARG A 554 -17.54 11.47 -3.40
N ILE A 555 -17.59 10.18 -3.12
CA ILE A 555 -18.76 9.33 -3.45
C ILE A 555 -19.99 9.76 -2.65
N ALA A 556 -19.84 10.04 -1.35
CA ALA A 556 -20.92 10.56 -0.52
C ALA A 556 -21.45 11.92 -1.02
N ASP A 557 -20.57 12.85 -1.38
CA ASP A 557 -20.95 14.19 -1.84
C ASP A 557 -21.52 14.19 -3.28
N THR A 558 -21.05 13.30 -4.15
CA THR A 558 -21.48 13.24 -5.57
C THR A 558 -22.76 12.41 -5.77
N HIS A 559 -22.96 11.35 -4.95
CA HIS A 559 -24.01 10.37 -5.18
C HIS A 559 -24.91 10.11 -3.94
N GLY A 560 -24.60 10.67 -2.77
CA GLY A 560 -25.31 10.37 -1.52
C GLY A 560 -25.04 8.95 -0.98
N LEU A 561 -24.07 8.24 -1.56
CA LEU A 561 -23.75 6.84 -1.26
C LEU A 561 -22.67 6.72 -0.19
N TYR A 562 -22.84 5.78 0.72
CA TYR A 562 -21.95 5.57 1.86
C TYR A 562 -21.55 4.09 1.97
N PRO A 563 -20.30 3.78 2.37
CA PRO A 563 -19.80 2.42 2.45
C PRO A 563 -20.37 1.69 3.67
N ILE A 564 -20.87 0.47 3.46
CA ILE A 564 -21.30 -0.44 4.52
C ILE A 564 -20.14 -1.25 5.12
N SER A 565 -18.97 -1.30 4.48
CA SER A 565 -17.73 -1.87 5.06
C SER A 565 -16.48 -1.22 4.46
N ALA A 566 -15.37 -1.21 5.20
CA ALA A 566 -14.12 -0.56 4.79
C ALA A 566 -12.85 -1.23 5.34
N GLU A 567 -11.92 -1.58 4.44
CA GLU A 567 -10.57 -2.03 4.79
C GLU A 567 -9.51 -1.20 4.05
N LEU A 568 -9.12 -0.07 4.65
CA LEU A 568 -8.05 0.86 4.21
C LEU A 568 -8.07 1.29 2.74
N ASP A 569 -7.63 0.42 1.82
CA ASP A 569 -7.64 0.62 0.37
C ASP A 569 -8.90 0.09 -0.33
N ALA A 570 -9.72 -0.76 0.32
CA ALA A 570 -10.98 -1.29 -0.22
C ALA A 570 -12.24 -0.80 0.55
N TRP A 571 -13.37 -0.76 -0.14
CA TRP A 571 -14.69 -0.36 0.39
C TRP A 571 -15.81 -1.24 -0.18
N VAL A 572 -16.85 -1.53 0.61
CA VAL A 572 -18.09 -2.14 0.13
C VAL A 572 -19.23 -1.12 0.22
N TYR A 573 -19.93 -0.90 -0.90
CA TYR A 573 -21.14 -0.09 -0.98
C TYR A 573 -22.35 -0.99 -1.24
N ARG A 574 -23.55 -0.50 -0.94
CA ARG A 574 -24.81 -1.12 -1.36
C ARG A 574 -25.54 -0.21 -2.34
N LEU A 575 -25.98 -0.77 -3.45
CA LEU A 575 -26.69 -0.08 -4.53
C LEU A 575 -28.05 -0.74 -4.78
N ASP A 576 -28.99 0.02 -5.34
CA ASP A 576 -30.21 -0.53 -5.93
C ASP A 576 -29.88 -1.16 -7.30
N PRO A 577 -30.59 -2.22 -7.76
CA PRO A 577 -30.15 -3.04 -8.91
C PRO A 577 -30.13 -2.34 -10.28
N ASP A 578 -30.77 -1.18 -10.40
CA ASP A 578 -30.79 -0.34 -11.61
C ASP A 578 -29.66 0.71 -11.64
N VAL A 579 -28.86 0.82 -10.58
CA VAL A 579 -27.71 1.72 -10.49
C VAL A 579 -26.43 1.04 -10.99
N ASP A 580 -25.84 1.57 -12.06
CA ASP A 580 -24.56 1.08 -12.61
C ASP A 580 -23.44 1.14 -11.55
N PRO A 581 -22.83 -0.02 -11.17
CA PRO A 581 -21.69 -0.06 -10.25
C PRO A 581 -20.49 0.82 -10.64
N GLN A 582 -20.33 1.17 -11.92
CA GLN A 582 -19.20 1.98 -12.39
C GLN A 582 -19.21 3.43 -11.88
N ILE A 583 -20.30 3.94 -11.29
CA ILE A 583 -20.28 5.23 -10.57
C ILE A 583 -19.28 5.24 -9.39
N LEU A 584 -18.91 4.07 -8.88
CA LEU A 584 -17.93 3.87 -7.83
C LEU A 584 -16.49 3.67 -8.37
N ALA A 585 -16.31 3.64 -9.69
CA ALA A 585 -14.98 3.58 -10.30
C ALA A 585 -14.33 4.98 -10.38
N GLU A 586 -13.07 5.00 -10.82
CA GLU A 586 -12.42 6.18 -11.38
C GLU A 586 -11.88 5.86 -12.77
N ASP A 587 -12.05 6.79 -13.73
CA ASP A 587 -11.65 6.69 -15.13
C ASP A 587 -10.12 6.74 -15.34
N SER A 588 -9.40 5.84 -14.70
CA SER A 588 -7.95 5.70 -14.85
C SER A 588 -7.45 4.36 -14.34
N THR A 589 -6.65 3.68 -15.16
CA THR A 589 -5.94 2.43 -14.81
C THR A 589 -4.72 2.66 -13.91
N ALA A 590 -4.40 3.92 -13.56
CA ALA A 590 -3.22 4.28 -12.78
C ALA A 590 -3.25 3.72 -11.34
N ASN A 591 -2.07 3.55 -10.75
CA ASN A 591 -1.97 3.15 -9.35
C ASN A 591 -2.54 4.25 -8.44
N GLY A 592 -3.28 3.86 -7.39
CA GLY A 592 -3.96 4.76 -6.47
C GLY A 592 -5.39 5.15 -6.89
N LYS A 593 -5.93 4.53 -7.95
CA LYS A 593 -7.27 4.81 -8.50
C LYS A 593 -8.24 3.66 -8.31
N TYR A 594 -9.48 3.98 -7.97
CA TYR A 594 -10.54 3.02 -7.66
C TYR A 594 -11.15 2.31 -8.88
N ARG A 595 -11.61 1.08 -8.66
CA ARG A 595 -12.32 0.20 -9.60
C ARG A 595 -13.39 -0.57 -8.86
N VAL A 596 -14.45 -0.98 -9.54
CA VAL A 596 -15.22 -2.16 -9.15
C VAL A 596 -14.29 -3.38 -9.19
N LYS A 597 -14.32 -4.18 -8.11
CA LYS A 597 -13.58 -5.44 -7.97
C LYS A 597 -14.52 -6.64 -8.01
N TRP A 598 -15.69 -6.53 -7.39
CA TRP A 598 -16.70 -7.59 -7.29
C TRP A 598 -18.10 -6.98 -7.10
N THR A 599 -19.15 -7.71 -7.50
CA THR A 599 -20.54 -7.38 -7.19
C THR A 599 -21.31 -8.63 -6.77
N SER A 600 -22.33 -8.49 -5.93
CA SER A 600 -23.21 -9.61 -5.57
C SER A 600 -24.23 -9.97 -6.67
N ALA A 601 -24.29 -9.22 -7.77
CA ALA A 601 -25.18 -9.46 -8.90
C ALA A 601 -24.64 -10.56 -9.83
N ASP A 602 -23.34 -10.52 -10.11
CA ASP A 602 -22.59 -11.55 -10.84
C ASP A 602 -21.73 -12.36 -9.86
N PRO A 603 -22.20 -13.53 -9.37
CA PRO A 603 -21.50 -14.34 -8.37
C PRO A 603 -20.31 -15.14 -8.94
N GLY A 604 -19.52 -14.51 -9.81
CA GLY A 604 -18.19 -14.99 -10.19
C GLY A 604 -17.21 -14.97 -9.02
N GLU A 605 -16.06 -15.64 -9.19
CA GLU A 605 -15.07 -15.81 -8.12
C GLU A 605 -14.60 -14.46 -7.57
N GLY A 606 -14.73 -14.27 -6.25
CA GLY A 606 -14.38 -13.02 -5.57
C GLY A 606 -15.28 -12.57 -4.42
N ALA A 607 -16.31 -13.35 -4.06
CA ALA A 607 -17.20 -13.02 -2.94
C ALA A 607 -16.41 -12.74 -1.63
N PRO A 608 -16.60 -11.57 -0.99
CA PRO A 608 -15.88 -11.20 0.22
C PRO A 608 -16.35 -12.01 1.44
N ALA A 609 -15.41 -12.34 2.32
CA ALA A 609 -15.63 -13.09 3.56
C ALA A 609 -16.28 -12.27 4.70
#